data_AF-A0A966GYE9-F1
#
_entry.id   AF-A0A966GYE9-F1
#
_cell.length_a   1.000
_cell.length_b   1.000
_cell.length_c   1.000
_cell.angle_alpha   90.00
_cell.angle_beta   90.00
_cell.angle_gamma   90.00
#
_symmetry.space_group_name_H-M   'P 1'
#
loop_
_entity.id
_entity.type
_entity.pdbx_description
1 polymer ?
#
loop_
_entity_poly.entity_id
_entity_poly.type
_entity_poly.pdbx_seq_one_letter_code
_entity_poly.pdbx_strand_id
1 'polypeptide(L)'
;MYRSLSEAKAQLILALQEQKKLQKEIKELRQYINAFEEKPDLDKRNREIYTGFKEGKTLHDLAVHWGISKERVKYICDRCSFQEKKKE
;
A
#
# COMPACT_ATOMS: atom_id res chain seq x y z
N MET A 1 22.62 36.26 -22.75
CA MET A 1 23.00 35.23 -23.74
C MET A 1 21.82 34.30 -23.96
N TYR A 2 21.18 34.35 -25.12
CA TYR A 2 20.14 33.37 -25.46
C TYR A 2 20.83 32.06 -25.85
N ARG A 3 20.49 30.95 -25.17
CA ARG A 3 20.92 29.60 -25.59
C ARG A 3 20.36 29.33 -26.98
N SER A 4 21.16 28.71 -27.84
CA SER A 4 20.67 28.33 -29.17
C SER A 4 19.59 27.24 -29.02
N LEU A 5 18.64 27.18 -29.97
CA LEU A 5 17.62 26.11 -30.00
C LEU A 5 18.26 24.71 -29.97
N SER A 6 19.44 24.57 -30.58
CA SER A 6 20.23 23.35 -30.60
C SER A 6 20.74 22.96 -29.20
N GLU A 7 21.28 23.91 -28.44
CA GLU A 7 21.74 23.69 -27.07
C GLU A 7 20.58 23.33 -26.13
N ALA A 8 19.45 24.01 -26.27
CA ALA A 8 18.25 23.70 -25.50
C ALA A 8 17.73 22.28 -25.77
N LYS A 9 17.73 21.85 -27.04
CA LYS A 9 17.37 20.47 -27.42
C LYS A 9 18.34 19.43 -26.86
N ALA A 10 19.65 19.70 -26.91
CA ALA A 10 20.66 18.80 -26.35
C ALA A 10 20.49 18.63 -24.83
N GLN A 11 20.25 19.73 -24.11
CA GLN A 11 19.99 19.70 -22.67
C GLN A 11 18.71 18.93 -22.32
N LEU A 12 17.65 19.10 -23.09
CA LEU A 12 16.41 18.35 -22.90
C LEU A 12 16.63 16.83 -23.07
N ILE A 13 17.40 16.43 -24.09
CA ILE A 13 17.71 15.01 -24.32
C ILE A 13 18.47 14.42 -23.13
N LEU A 14 19.50 15.11 -22.64
CA LEU A 14 20.27 14.68 -21.47
C LEU A 14 19.39 14.58 -20.21
N ALA A 15 18.53 15.57 -19.98
CA ALA A 15 17.60 15.55 -18.85
C ALA A 15 16.61 14.38 -18.92
N LEU A 16 16.11 14.05 -20.11
CA LEU A 16 15.21 12.90 -20.31
C LEU A 16 15.94 11.56 -20.11
N GLN A 17 17.20 11.47 -20.51
CA GLN A 17 18.03 10.28 -20.25
C GLN A 17 18.27 10.09 -18.75
N GLU A 18 18.60 11.16 -18.04
CA GLU A 18 18.79 11.12 -16.59
C GLU A 18 17.48 10.78 -15.86
N GLN A 19 16.36 11.36 -16.29
CA GLN A 19 15.05 11.03 -15.72
C GLN A 19 14.73 9.53 -15.84
N LYS A 20 15.00 8.92 -17.01
CA LYS A 20 14.80 7.48 -17.21
C LYS A 20 15.70 6.64 -16.31
N LYS A 21 16.95 7.06 -16.11
CA LYS A 21 17.90 6.39 -15.20
C LYS A 21 17.39 6.43 -13.77
N LEU A 22 16.99 7.60 -13.28
CA LEU A 22 16.43 7.78 -11.94
C LEU A 22 15.15 6.97 -11.71
N GLN A 23 14.27 6.88 -12.70
CA GLN A 23 13.08 6.03 -12.62
C GLN A 23 13.43 4.55 -12.43
N LYS A 24 14.49 4.07 -13.08
CA LYS A 24 14.98 2.70 -12.93
C LYS A 24 15.55 2.48 -11.52
N GLU A 25 16.37 3.40 -11.03
CA GLU A 25 16.95 3.32 -9.67
C GLU A 25 15.86 3.34 -8.59
N ILE A 26 14.85 4.21 -8.72
CA ILE A 26 13.70 4.23 -7.80
C ILE A 26 12.96 2.89 -7.80
N LYS A 27 12.81 2.26 -8.97
CA LYS A 27 12.15 0.95 -9.07
C LYS A 27 12.96 -0.13 -8.34
N GLU A 28 14.28 -0.16 -8.53
CA GLU A 28 15.17 -1.11 -7.87
C GLU A 28 15.19 -0.90 -6.36
N LEU A 29 15.24 0.35 -5.89
CA LEU A 29 15.16 0.68 -4.46
C LEU A 29 13.83 0.24 -3.83
N ARG A 30 12.70 0.43 -4.52
CA ARG A 30 11.40 -0.06 -4.05
C ARG A 30 11.37 -1.58 -3.94
N GLN A 31 11.96 -2.28 -4.91
CA GLN A 31 12.06 -3.75 -4.85
C GLN A 31 12.93 -4.21 -3.69
N TYR A 32 14.05 -3.51 -3.45
CA TYR A 32 14.92 -3.77 -2.30
C TYR A 32 14.16 -3.56 -0.99
N ILE A 33 13.52 -2.40 -0.80
CA ILE A 33 12.70 -2.13 0.40
C ILE A 33 11.64 -3.22 0.60
N ASN A 34 10.88 -3.55 -0.45
CA ASN A 34 9.85 -4.59 -0.37
C ASN A 34 10.38 -5.99 -0.04
N ALA A 35 11.68 -6.25 -0.28
CA ALA A 35 12.32 -7.53 0.04
C ALA A 35 12.68 -7.64 1.53
N PHE A 36 12.92 -6.50 2.20
CA PHE A 36 13.25 -6.43 3.63
C PHE A 36 12.07 -5.98 4.50
N GLU A 37 11.02 -5.43 3.90
CA GLU A 37 9.79 -5.08 4.58
C GLU A 37 9.05 -6.37 4.97
N GLU A 38 8.96 -6.62 6.28
CA GLU A 38 8.21 -7.73 6.82
C GLU A 38 6.75 -7.57 6.40
N LYS A 39 6.27 -8.49 5.55
CA LYS A 39 4.88 -8.42 5.08
C LYS A 39 3.98 -8.56 6.29
N PRO A 40 3.05 -7.61 6.54
CA PRO A 40 2.17 -7.70 7.68
C PRO A 40 1.35 -8.99 7.57
N ASP A 41 1.28 -9.76 8.65
CA ASP A 41 0.43 -10.94 8.74
C ASP A 41 -1.05 -10.49 8.70
N LEU A 42 -1.60 -10.50 7.49
CA LEU A 42 -2.98 -10.06 7.24
C LEU A 42 -3.99 -10.99 7.90
N ASP A 43 -3.66 -12.28 8.09
CA ASP A 43 -4.56 -13.23 8.71
C ASP A 43 -4.62 -13.00 10.22
N LYS A 44 -3.47 -12.74 10.87
CA LYS A 44 -3.44 -12.29 12.26
C LYS A 44 -4.22 -10.99 12.44
N ARG A 45 -3.95 -9.96 11.63
CA ARG A 45 -4.66 -8.67 11.69
C ARG A 45 -6.17 -8.86 11.54
N ASN A 46 -6.61 -9.63 10.54
CA ASN A 46 -8.04 -9.82 10.28
C ASN A 46 -8.74 -10.57 11.42
N ARG A 47 -8.07 -11.55 12.05
CA ARG A 47 -8.58 -12.22 13.25
C ARG A 47 -8.74 -11.24 14.41
N GLU A 48 -7.75 -10.38 14.65
CA GLU A 48 -7.81 -9.37 15.73
C GLU A 48 -8.91 -8.33 15.49
N ILE A 49 -9.08 -7.87 14.24
CA ILE A 49 -10.20 -7.01 13.83
C ILE A 49 -11.54 -7.69 14.15
N TYR A 50 -11.70 -8.96 13.77
CA TYR A 50 -12.93 -9.69 13.99
C TYR A 50 -13.19 -9.99 15.47
N THR A 51 -12.16 -10.27 16.27
CA THR A 51 -12.28 -10.40 17.73
C THR A 51 -12.80 -9.10 18.34
N GLY A 52 -12.21 -7.94 17.97
CA GLY A 52 -12.69 -6.65 18.45
C GLY A 52 -14.13 -6.35 18.04
N PHE A 53 -14.55 -6.80 16.85
CA PHE A 53 -15.94 -6.73 16.44
C PHE A 53 -16.86 -7.60 17.30
N LYS A 54 -16.45 -8.84 17.63
CA LYS A 54 -17.19 -9.73 18.54
C LYS A 54 -17.27 -9.20 19.98
N GLU A 55 -16.27 -8.43 20.42
CA GLU A 55 -16.26 -7.71 21.69
C GLU A 55 -17.18 -6.47 21.70
N GLY A 56 -17.82 -6.13 20.57
CA GLY A 56 -18.77 -5.03 20.47
C GLY A 56 -18.16 -3.69 20.06
N LYS A 57 -16.88 -3.64 19.65
CA LYS A 57 -16.30 -2.41 19.10
C LYS A 57 -17.00 -2.03 17.79
N THR A 58 -17.19 -0.73 17.57
CA THR A 58 -17.85 -0.28 16.34
C THR A 58 -16.92 -0.44 15.14
N LEU A 59 -17.51 -0.60 13.95
CA LEU A 59 -16.75 -0.63 12.70
C LEU A 59 -15.92 0.65 12.48
N HIS A 60 -16.38 1.78 13.03
CA HIS A 60 -15.66 3.04 12.92
C HIS A 60 -14.40 3.03 13.80
N ASP A 61 -14.50 2.58 15.05
CA ASP A 61 -13.35 2.53 15.96
C ASP A 61 -12.28 1.57 15.47
N LEU A 62 -12.70 0.41 14.94
CA LEU A 62 -11.80 -0.56 14.32
C LEU A 62 -11.13 0.01 13.06
N ALA A 63 -11.86 0.77 12.24
CA ALA A 63 -11.31 1.41 11.05
C ALA A 63 -10.23 2.44 11.40
N VAL A 64 -10.51 3.28 12.40
CA VAL A 64 -9.56 4.29 12.91
C VAL A 64 -8.34 3.61 13.53
N HIS A 65 -8.53 2.60 14.38
CA HIS A 65 -7.43 1.91 15.06
C HIS A 65 -6.47 1.23 14.08
N TRP A 66 -7.01 0.60 13.03
CA TRP A 66 -6.23 -0.16 12.05
C TRP A 66 -5.82 0.65 10.82
N GLY A 67 -6.21 1.93 10.72
CA GLY A 67 -5.89 2.79 9.59
C GLY A 67 -6.45 2.28 8.25
N ILE A 68 -7.61 1.64 8.26
CA ILE A 68 -8.28 1.10 7.06
C ILE A 68 -9.70 1.62 6.96
N SER A 69 -10.31 1.52 5.77
CA SER A 69 -11.69 2.01 5.59
C SER A 69 -12.71 1.17 6.36
N LYS A 70 -13.84 1.80 6.72
CA LYS A 70 -14.96 1.13 7.40
C LYS A 70 -15.53 -0.01 6.55
N GLU A 71 -15.60 0.16 5.24
CA GLU A 71 -16.04 -0.86 4.29
C GLU A 71 -15.10 -2.06 4.31
N ARG A 72 -13.78 -1.82 4.47
CA ARG A 72 -12.80 -2.89 4.56
C ARG A 72 -12.95 -3.68 5.86
N VAL A 73 -13.17 -3.01 7.00
CA VAL A 73 -13.45 -3.66 8.28
C VAL A 73 -14.71 -4.52 8.17
N LYS A 74 -15.80 -3.97 7.59
CA LYS A 74 -17.04 -4.71 7.37
C LYS A 74 -16.81 -5.98 6.56
N TYR A 75 -16.13 -5.86 5.42
CA TYR A 75 -15.80 -7.01 4.58
C TYR A 75 -14.99 -8.09 5.32
N ILE A 76 -14.02 -7.70 6.15
CA ILE A 76 -13.24 -8.62 6.96
C ILE A 76 -14.14 -9.37 7.94
N CYS A 77 -15.01 -8.65 8.67
CA CYS A 77 -15.92 -9.24 9.65
C CYS A 77 -16.92 -10.20 8.99
N ASP A 78 -17.52 -9.80 7.87
CA ASP A 78 -18.46 -10.64 7.10
C ASP A 78 -17.80 -11.94 6.65
N ARG A 79 -16.57 -11.85 6.12
CA ARG A 79 -15.79 -13.00 5.66
C ARG A 79 -15.39 -13.93 6.82
N CYS A 80 -14.94 -13.38 7.94
CA CYS A 80 -14.61 -14.18 9.13
C CYS A 80 -15.84 -14.87 9.71
N SER A 81 -16.97 -14.17 9.80
CA SER A 81 -18.25 -14.75 10.24
C SER A 81 -18.72 -15.90 9.34
N PHE A 82 -18.61 -15.73 8.01
CA PHE A 82 -18.92 -16.81 7.07
C PHE A 82 -18.02 -18.04 7.25
N GLN A 83 -16.73 -17.83 7.47
CA GLN A 83 -15.79 -18.94 7.69
C GLN A 83 -16.02 -19.67 9.02
N GLU A 84 -16.43 -18.96 10.07
CA GLU A 84 -16.81 -19.54 11.37
C GLU A 84 -18.03 -20.45 11.21
N LYS A 85 -19.09 -19.96 10.55
CA LYS A 85 -20.31 -20.74 10.25
C LYS A 85 -20.10 -21.97 9.37
N LYS A 86 -19.06 -21.98 8.53
CA LYS A 86 -18.73 -23.13 7.68
C LYS A 86 -18.04 -24.26 8.48
N LYS A 87 -17.48 -23.94 9.65
CA LYS A 87 -16.75 -24.89 10.49
C LYS A 87 -17.63 -25.52 11.58
N GLU A 88 -18.78 -24.92 11.85
CA GLU A 88 -19.88 -25.52 12.63
C GLU A 88 -20.65 -26.54 11.79
#